data_AF-A0AAI9WX05-F1
#
_entry.id   AF-A0AAI9WX05-F1
#
_cell.length_a   1.000
_cell.length_b   1.000
_cell.length_c   1.000
_cell.angle_alpha   90.00
_cell.angle_beta   90.00
_cell.angle_gamma   90.00
#
_symmetry.space_group_name_H-M   'P 1'
#
loop_
_entity.id
_entity.type
_entity.pdbx_description
1 polymer ?
#
loop_
_entity_poly.entity_id
_entity_poly.type
_entity_poly.pdbx_seq_one_letter_code
_entity_poly.pdbx_strand_id
1 'polypeptide(L)'
;MSPTSTSNQLLKRLFQSPLLKNPSRWLFGIPRKHSHKFIETQNYDRRALDTNAFAQALTQTYANSRTTVLPLGCGINLTVDKSDDGCILSPIVGRDVGDVPHRLIVNNKQLIEYLKDKPKLTYHFKPLRMETLGLSLQMKSQLAPDITDMIENSYKEKIDSLFKEVSEKLPEIPTGNDGILLTTTTSKSLSQWGDGYMKIDKSIFGLKKDKYIEFANHPELSQLIIAYIDFNS
;
A
#
# COMPACT_ATOMS: atom_id res chain seq x y z
N MET A 1 -24.32 26.44 31.19
CA MET A 1 -23.53 25.95 30.05
C MET A 1 -23.65 24.44 30.01
N SER A 2 -24.09 23.86 28.89
CA SER A 2 -24.43 22.43 28.82
C SER A 2 -23.24 21.59 28.33
N PRO A 3 -23.01 20.37 28.87
CA PRO A 3 -21.83 19.53 28.56
C PRO A 3 -21.90 18.81 27.19
N THR A 4 -22.68 19.32 26.24
CA THR A 4 -23.01 18.66 24.96
C THR A 4 -22.00 18.90 23.84
N SER A 5 -21.02 19.80 24.00
CA SER A 5 -19.99 20.08 22.99
C SER A 5 -18.98 18.94 22.83
N THR A 6 -18.62 18.27 23.92
CA THR A 6 -17.50 17.31 23.97
C THR A 6 -17.81 16.01 23.21
N SER A 7 -19.04 15.48 23.30
CA SER A 7 -19.44 14.25 22.61
C SER A 7 -19.44 14.40 21.08
N ASN A 8 -19.77 15.59 20.57
CA ASN A 8 -19.71 15.89 19.13
C ASN A 8 -18.27 15.93 18.60
N GLN A 9 -17.30 16.40 19.39
CA GLN A 9 -15.89 16.33 19.04
C GLN A 9 -15.36 14.88 19.03
N LEU A 10 -15.85 14.03 19.92
CA LEU A 10 -15.48 12.61 19.96
C LEU A 10 -16.03 11.83 18.75
N LEU A 11 -17.26 12.12 18.32
CA LEU A 11 -17.84 11.54 17.10
C LEU A 11 -17.13 12.03 15.82
N LYS A 12 -16.69 13.29 15.76
CA LYS A 12 -15.79 13.74 14.66
C LYS A 12 -14.48 12.96 14.62
N ARG A 13 -13.90 12.58 15.78
CA ARG A 13 -12.72 11.71 15.85
C ARG A 13 -13.00 10.26 15.44
N LEU A 14 -14.22 9.73 15.65
CA LEU A 14 -14.60 8.40 15.14
C LEU A 14 -14.63 8.34 13.60
N PHE A 15 -14.97 9.44 12.92
CA PHE A 15 -14.82 9.57 11.47
C PHE A 15 -13.38 9.76 10.97
N GLN A 16 -12.41 9.97 11.88
CA GLN A 16 -10.98 10.01 11.57
C GLN A 16 -10.30 8.63 11.73
N SER A 17 -11.09 7.55 11.84
CA SER A 17 -10.58 6.18 11.95
C SER A 17 -10.03 5.67 10.60
N PRO A 18 -8.89 4.93 10.55
CA PRO A 18 -8.05 4.95 9.35
C PRO A 18 -8.49 4.33 8.00
N LEU A 19 -9.46 3.42 7.79
CA LEU A 19 -10.30 2.57 8.64
C LEU A 19 -11.63 3.11 9.19
N LEU A 20 -12.45 3.71 8.32
CA LEU A 20 -13.90 3.44 8.25
C LEU A 20 -14.29 2.87 6.86
N LYS A 21 -14.03 1.59 6.54
CA LYS A 21 -13.35 0.56 7.36
C LYS A 21 -12.49 -0.37 6.48
N ASN A 22 -11.78 0.27 5.53
CA ASN A 22 -11.38 -0.30 4.23
C ASN A 22 -12.63 -0.63 3.36
N PRO A 23 -12.55 -0.69 2.02
CA PRO A 23 -12.00 -1.90 1.41
C PRO A 23 -11.13 -1.72 0.13
N SER A 24 -10.96 -0.49 -0.40
CA SER A 24 -10.25 -0.20 -1.67
C SER A 24 -9.18 0.90 -1.54
N ARG A 25 -8.29 0.80 -0.55
CA ARG A 25 -7.21 1.76 -0.24
C ARG A 25 -6.14 2.04 -1.35
N TRP A 26 -6.21 1.39 -2.51
CA TRP A 26 -5.01 1.08 -3.31
C TRP A 26 -5.14 1.24 -4.85
N LEU A 27 -6.23 1.84 -5.31
CA LEU A 27 -6.68 1.69 -6.70
C LEU A 27 -5.85 2.51 -7.70
N PHE A 28 -5.44 1.87 -8.79
CA PHE A 28 -4.57 2.46 -9.80
C PHE A 28 -5.34 3.36 -10.79
N GLY A 29 -4.79 4.55 -11.08
CA GLY A 29 -5.19 5.38 -12.22
C GLY A 29 -6.54 6.11 -12.12
N ILE A 30 -7.29 5.96 -11.02
CA ILE A 30 -8.65 6.48 -10.87
C ILE A 30 -8.66 7.79 -10.06
N PRO A 31 -9.30 8.88 -10.56
CA PRO A 31 -9.58 10.09 -9.77
C PRO A 31 -10.42 9.77 -8.53
N ARG A 32 -9.89 10.10 -7.34
CA ARG A 32 -10.41 9.60 -6.06
C ARG A 32 -11.74 10.26 -5.68
N LYS A 33 -12.82 9.47 -5.59
CA LYS A 33 -14.13 9.90 -5.03
C LYS A 33 -14.11 10.03 -3.49
N HIS A 34 -13.03 10.61 -2.93
CA HIS A 34 -12.86 10.93 -1.51
C HIS A 34 -12.73 12.43 -1.23
N SER A 35 -13.02 13.28 -2.22
CA SER A 35 -13.13 14.74 -2.05
C SER A 35 -13.88 15.11 -0.77
N HIS A 36 -13.24 15.95 0.05
CA HIS A 36 -13.68 16.38 1.38
C HIS A 36 -15.18 16.73 1.46
N LYS A 37 -15.70 17.35 0.39
CA LYS A 37 -17.10 17.73 0.18
C LYS A 37 -18.12 16.61 0.43
N PHE A 38 -17.78 15.34 0.19
CA PHE A 38 -18.67 14.19 0.45
C PHE A 38 -18.65 13.74 1.92
N ILE A 39 -17.56 14.00 2.64
CA ILE A 39 -17.47 13.78 4.10
C ILE A 39 -18.27 14.86 4.83
N GLU A 40 -18.18 16.12 4.39
CA GLU A 40 -18.93 17.25 4.96
C GLU A 40 -20.44 17.12 4.77
N THR A 41 -20.90 16.56 3.64
CA THR A 41 -22.33 16.43 3.30
C THR A 41 -22.98 15.13 3.80
N GLN A 42 -22.22 14.24 4.46
CA GLN A 42 -22.66 12.94 5.01
C GLN A 42 -23.36 11.99 4.01
N ASN A 43 -23.23 12.22 2.70
CA ASN A 43 -24.18 11.67 1.72
C ASN A 43 -23.66 10.38 1.05
N TYR A 44 -23.92 9.24 1.69
CA TYR A 44 -23.65 7.89 1.13
C TYR A 44 -24.93 7.27 0.54
N ASP A 45 -25.35 7.71 -0.66
CA ASP A 45 -26.39 7.01 -1.41
C ASP A 45 -25.86 5.64 -1.91
N ARG A 46 -26.48 4.57 -1.42
CA ARG A 46 -26.16 3.19 -1.83
C ARG A 46 -26.50 2.92 -3.29
N ARG A 47 -27.44 3.65 -3.91
CA ARG A 47 -27.79 3.51 -5.33
C ARG A 47 -26.74 4.13 -6.27
N ALA A 48 -25.90 5.03 -5.76
CA ALA A 48 -24.81 5.61 -6.54
C ALA A 48 -23.58 4.71 -6.66
N LEU A 49 -23.52 3.57 -5.95
CA LEU A 49 -22.35 2.68 -5.90
C LEU A 49 -21.92 2.15 -7.27
N ASP A 50 -22.88 1.81 -8.14
CA ASP A 50 -22.60 1.30 -9.49
C ASP A 50 -21.90 2.35 -10.39
N THR A 51 -22.03 3.64 -10.05
CA THR A 51 -21.32 4.77 -10.68
C THR A 51 -20.12 5.28 -9.86
N ASN A 52 -19.82 4.64 -8.74
CA ASN A 52 -18.74 5.04 -7.85
C ASN A 52 -17.46 4.27 -8.21
N ALA A 53 -16.48 4.96 -8.81
CA ALA A 53 -15.21 4.35 -9.21
C ALA A 53 -14.44 3.71 -8.02
N PHE A 54 -14.61 4.23 -6.79
CA PHE A 54 -14.11 3.59 -5.56
C PHE A 54 -14.72 2.20 -5.31
N ALA A 55 -15.98 2.01 -5.70
CA ALA A 55 -16.72 0.75 -5.53
C ALA A 55 -16.57 -0.19 -6.72
N GLN A 56 -16.53 0.33 -7.96
CA GLN A 56 -16.19 -0.48 -9.14
C GLN A 56 -14.81 -1.13 -8.98
N ALA A 57 -13.82 -0.38 -8.49
CA ALA A 57 -12.48 -0.89 -8.29
C ALA A 57 -12.29 -1.65 -6.96
N LEU A 58 -13.34 -1.83 -6.14
CA LEU A 58 -13.38 -2.95 -5.17
C LEU A 58 -13.50 -4.29 -5.86
N THR A 59 -14.28 -4.35 -6.93
CA THR A 59 -14.45 -5.57 -7.74
C THR A 59 -13.29 -5.80 -8.72
N GLN A 60 -12.37 -4.83 -8.82
CA GLN A 60 -11.07 -5.06 -9.45
C GLN A 60 -10.16 -5.78 -8.47
N THR A 61 -9.89 -7.05 -8.76
CA THR A 61 -9.07 -7.92 -7.92
C THR A 61 -8.20 -8.80 -8.79
N TYR A 62 -6.94 -9.03 -8.39
CA TYR A 62 -6.14 -10.07 -9.04
C TYR A 62 -6.55 -11.44 -8.54
N ALA A 63 -6.80 -12.35 -9.49
CA ALA A 63 -6.96 -13.78 -9.25
C ALA A 63 -5.61 -14.39 -8.86
N ASN A 64 -5.22 -14.19 -7.61
CA ASN A 64 -3.95 -14.62 -7.04
C ASN A 64 -3.78 -16.16 -7.03
N SER A 65 -4.88 -16.90 -7.10
CA SER A 65 -4.91 -18.31 -7.48
C SER A 65 -6.31 -18.73 -7.94
N ARG A 66 -6.51 -20.03 -8.19
CA ARG A 66 -7.85 -20.61 -8.45
C ARG A 66 -8.82 -20.47 -7.26
N THR A 67 -8.33 -20.19 -6.05
CA THR A 67 -9.15 -20.12 -4.83
C THR A 67 -8.88 -18.89 -3.95
N THR A 68 -7.94 -18.03 -4.35
CA THR A 68 -7.58 -16.82 -3.58
C THR A 68 -7.52 -15.60 -4.48
N VAL A 69 -8.01 -14.50 -3.94
CA VAL A 69 -8.23 -13.22 -4.64
C VAL A 69 -7.67 -12.12 -3.74
N LEU A 70 -6.89 -11.20 -4.31
CA LEU A 70 -6.37 -10.05 -3.58
C LEU A 70 -6.80 -8.74 -4.26
N PRO A 71 -7.19 -7.69 -3.50
CA PRO A 71 -7.44 -6.38 -4.07
C PRO A 71 -6.18 -5.84 -4.75
N LEU A 72 -6.34 -5.05 -5.82
CA LEU A 72 -5.22 -4.39 -6.48
C LEU A 72 -4.39 -3.57 -5.47
N GLY A 73 -3.06 -3.62 -5.56
CA GLY A 73 -2.14 -2.85 -4.72
C GLY A 73 -2.06 -3.26 -3.23
N CYS A 74 -2.87 -4.21 -2.74
CA CYS A 74 -2.70 -4.82 -1.41
C CYS A 74 -1.50 -5.79 -1.31
N GLY A 75 -0.79 -6.05 -2.40
CA GLY A 75 0.16 -7.16 -2.48
C GLY A 75 1.48 -6.82 -3.17
N ILE A 76 2.52 -7.55 -2.75
CA ILE A 76 3.86 -7.56 -3.33
C ILE A 76 3.93 -8.76 -4.29
N ASN A 77 4.56 -8.59 -5.44
CA ASN A 77 4.79 -9.69 -6.37
C ASN A 77 5.94 -10.56 -5.87
N LEU A 78 5.75 -11.87 -5.81
CA LEU A 78 6.80 -12.85 -5.63
C LEU A 78 7.08 -13.54 -6.95
N THR A 79 8.28 -13.34 -7.49
CA THR A 79 8.84 -14.16 -8.57
C THR A 79 9.51 -15.40 -7.99
N VAL A 80 10.11 -16.24 -8.84
CA VAL A 80 10.68 -17.52 -8.43
C VAL A 80 12.02 -17.78 -9.14
N ASP A 81 13.06 -17.94 -8.33
CA ASP A 81 14.42 -18.24 -8.77
C ASP A 81 14.77 -19.70 -8.45
N LYS A 82 15.63 -20.32 -9.26
CA LYS A 82 16.06 -21.70 -9.04
C LYS A 82 17.16 -21.75 -7.96
N SER A 83 17.07 -22.72 -7.06
CA SER A 83 18.16 -23.09 -6.14
C SER A 83 18.41 -24.60 -6.17
N ASP A 84 19.52 -25.05 -5.60
CA ASP A 84 19.91 -26.47 -5.62
C ASP A 84 18.90 -27.37 -4.89
N ASP A 85 18.35 -26.89 -3.77
CA ASP A 85 17.32 -27.58 -2.97
C ASP A 85 15.87 -27.39 -3.48
N GLY A 86 15.65 -26.53 -4.49
CA GLY A 86 14.32 -26.22 -5.01
C GLY A 86 14.22 -24.85 -5.67
N CYS A 87 13.41 -23.97 -5.09
CA CYS A 87 13.23 -22.60 -5.58
C CYS A 87 13.08 -21.60 -4.43
N ILE A 88 13.53 -20.38 -4.69
CA ILE A 88 13.46 -19.23 -3.80
C ILE A 88 12.41 -18.27 -4.34
N LEU A 89 11.55 -17.76 -3.46
CA LEU A 89 10.52 -16.77 -3.79
C LEU A 89 11.04 -15.38 -3.42
N SER A 90 11.25 -14.56 -4.45
CA SER A 90 11.94 -13.27 -4.39
C SER A 90 10.94 -12.13 -4.62
N PRO A 91 11.02 -11.01 -3.87
CA PRO A 91 10.05 -9.92 -3.97
C PRO A 91 10.37 -8.95 -5.13
N ILE A 92 9.34 -8.53 -5.85
CA ILE A 92 9.36 -7.39 -6.77
C ILE A 92 8.29 -6.38 -6.33
N VAL A 93 8.76 -5.23 -5.84
CA VAL A 93 7.94 -4.06 -5.49
C VAL A 93 7.80 -3.15 -6.71
N GLY A 94 6.59 -2.66 -6.97
CA GLY A 94 6.29 -1.74 -8.08
C GLY A 94 5.08 -2.19 -8.91
N ARG A 95 4.73 -1.39 -9.93
CA ARG A 95 3.55 -1.65 -10.77
C ARG A 95 3.83 -2.54 -11.96
N ASP A 96 5.01 -2.42 -12.57
CA ASP A 96 5.42 -3.25 -13.70
C ASP A 96 6.29 -4.42 -13.23
N VAL A 97 5.96 -5.61 -13.73
CA VAL A 97 6.62 -6.89 -13.49
C VAL A 97 6.93 -7.61 -14.81
N GLY A 98 6.56 -7.01 -15.95
CA GLY A 98 6.51 -7.65 -17.26
C GLY A 98 5.70 -8.95 -17.28
N ASP A 99 6.03 -9.81 -18.24
CA ASP A 99 5.47 -11.17 -18.36
C ASP A 99 6.11 -12.19 -17.38
N VAL A 100 6.93 -11.74 -16.43
CA VAL A 100 7.63 -12.63 -15.49
C VAL A 100 6.62 -13.37 -14.61
N PRO A 101 6.64 -14.71 -14.53
CA PRO A 101 5.75 -15.48 -13.67
C PRO A 101 5.89 -15.07 -12.19
N HIS A 102 4.85 -14.42 -11.67
CA HIS A 102 4.77 -13.96 -10.30
C HIS A 102 3.49 -14.45 -9.59
N ARG A 103 3.41 -14.21 -8.29
CA ARG A 103 2.20 -14.38 -7.48
C ARG A 103 2.19 -13.37 -6.33
N LEU A 104 1.01 -12.90 -5.92
CA LEU A 104 0.92 -11.86 -4.90
C LEU A 104 0.97 -12.45 -3.48
N ILE A 105 1.82 -11.88 -2.63
CA ILE A 105 1.74 -12.00 -1.17
C ILE A 105 1.15 -10.71 -0.59
N VAL A 106 0.46 -10.78 0.55
CA VAL A 106 -0.09 -9.57 1.19
C VAL A 106 1.04 -8.68 1.68
N ASN A 107 0.93 -7.37 1.43
CA ASN A 107 1.88 -6.36 1.87
C ASN A 107 1.82 -6.16 3.41
N ASN A 108 2.46 -7.04 4.17
CA ASN A 108 2.53 -6.98 5.63
C ASN A 108 3.81 -7.69 6.13
N LYS A 109 4.69 -6.96 6.82
CA LYS A 109 6.01 -7.47 7.25
C LYS A 109 5.88 -8.66 8.22
N GLN A 110 5.03 -8.54 9.24
CA GLN A 110 4.82 -9.57 10.28
C GLN A 110 4.34 -10.91 9.71
N LEU A 111 3.42 -10.89 8.73
CA LEU A 111 2.96 -12.10 8.03
C LEU A 111 4.06 -12.73 7.17
N ILE A 112 4.85 -11.91 6.48
CA ILE A 112 5.97 -12.38 5.64
C ILE A 112 7.06 -12.98 6.52
N GLU A 113 7.39 -12.36 7.65
CA GLU A 113 8.30 -12.90 8.68
C GLU A 113 7.81 -14.26 9.19
N TYR A 114 6.55 -14.35 9.62
CA TYR A 114 5.94 -15.61 10.07
C TYR A 114 6.01 -16.73 9.02
N LEU A 115 5.91 -16.39 7.73
CA LEU A 115 5.94 -17.36 6.63
C LEU A 115 7.35 -17.90 6.31
N LYS A 116 8.42 -17.20 6.69
CA LYS A 116 9.82 -17.69 6.55
C LYS A 116 9.99 -19.05 7.23
N ASP A 117 9.48 -19.17 8.45
CA ASP A 117 9.54 -20.38 9.28
C ASP A 117 8.43 -21.41 8.96
N LYS A 118 7.76 -21.30 7.80
CA LYS A 118 6.65 -22.18 7.41
C LYS A 118 6.77 -22.67 5.96
N PRO A 119 7.77 -23.50 5.59
CA PRO A 119 7.96 -24.01 4.22
C PRO A 119 6.79 -24.83 3.62
N LYS A 120 5.79 -25.21 4.42
CA LYS A 120 4.53 -25.80 3.92
C LYS A 120 3.54 -24.75 3.41
N LEU A 121 3.57 -23.53 3.95
CA LEU A 121 2.69 -22.42 3.57
C LEU A 121 3.24 -21.63 2.38
N THR A 122 4.57 -21.51 2.26
CA THR A 122 5.26 -20.87 1.11
C THR A 122 4.85 -21.48 -0.24
N TYR A 123 4.48 -22.77 -0.28
CA TYR A 123 3.93 -23.45 -1.46
C TYR A 123 2.74 -22.70 -2.08
N HIS A 124 1.90 -22.06 -1.24
CA HIS A 124 0.74 -21.29 -1.70
C HIS A 124 1.10 -19.93 -2.35
N PHE A 125 2.39 -19.60 -2.46
CA PHE A 125 2.89 -18.37 -3.09
C PHE A 125 3.75 -18.61 -4.33
N LYS A 126 3.86 -19.87 -4.80
CA LYS A 126 4.47 -20.21 -6.10
C LYS A 126 3.70 -19.63 -7.29
N PRO A 127 4.35 -18.98 -8.28
CA PRO A 127 3.74 -18.61 -9.54
C PRO A 127 3.07 -19.78 -10.27
N LEU A 128 1.88 -19.55 -10.85
CA LEU A 128 1.14 -20.61 -11.54
C LEU A 128 1.82 -21.09 -12.84
N ARG A 129 2.67 -20.25 -13.44
CA ARG A 129 3.42 -20.53 -14.67
C ARG A 129 4.90 -20.89 -14.42
N MET A 130 5.24 -21.53 -13.30
CA MET A 130 6.62 -21.99 -13.00
C MET A 130 7.25 -22.82 -14.14
N GLU A 131 6.44 -23.55 -14.88
CA GLU A 131 6.85 -24.34 -16.05
C GLU A 131 7.49 -23.51 -17.18
N THR A 132 7.10 -22.23 -17.36
CA THR A 132 7.74 -21.35 -18.36
C THR A 132 9.13 -20.86 -17.94
N LEU A 133 9.56 -21.17 -16.71
CA LEU A 133 10.91 -20.97 -16.18
C LEU A 133 11.68 -22.31 -16.07
N GLY A 134 11.12 -23.40 -16.62
CA GLY A 134 11.69 -24.74 -16.52
C GLY A 134 11.60 -25.37 -15.13
N LEU A 135 10.73 -24.84 -14.23
CA LEU A 135 10.61 -25.29 -12.85
C LEU A 135 9.36 -26.16 -12.65
N SER A 136 9.50 -27.26 -11.92
CA SER A 136 8.38 -28.14 -11.55
C SER A 136 7.59 -27.56 -10.37
N LEU A 137 6.25 -27.55 -10.49
CA LEU A 137 5.33 -27.19 -9.41
C LEU A 137 5.51 -28.03 -8.13
N GLN A 138 6.17 -29.19 -8.21
CA GLN A 138 6.47 -30.06 -7.06
C GLN A 138 7.76 -29.69 -6.30
N MET A 139 8.64 -28.84 -6.85
CA MET A 139 9.90 -28.43 -6.19
C MET A 139 9.64 -27.78 -4.82
N LYS A 140 10.55 -27.91 -3.85
CA LYS A 140 10.42 -27.18 -2.58
C LYS A 140 10.50 -25.68 -2.83
N SER A 141 9.78 -24.88 -2.04
CA SER A 141 9.78 -23.41 -2.13
C SER A 141 10.02 -22.79 -0.77
N GLN A 142 10.88 -21.78 -0.71
CA GLN A 142 11.11 -20.96 0.49
C GLN A 142 11.08 -19.48 0.10
N LEU A 143 10.75 -18.59 1.04
CA LEU A 143 10.97 -17.15 0.85
C LEU A 143 12.49 -16.88 0.88
N ALA A 144 12.95 -15.80 0.25
CA ALA A 144 14.32 -15.34 0.43
C ALA A 144 14.64 -15.11 1.94
N PRO A 145 15.82 -15.49 2.45
CA PRO A 145 16.15 -15.38 3.89
C PRO A 145 16.06 -13.94 4.44
N ASP A 146 16.26 -12.97 3.56
CA ASP A 146 16.28 -11.52 3.75
C ASP A 146 15.08 -10.80 3.09
N ILE A 147 14.03 -11.55 2.71
CA ILE A 147 12.86 -11.03 1.95
C ILE A 147 12.26 -9.73 2.49
N THR A 148 12.20 -9.55 3.81
CA THR A 148 11.70 -8.34 4.46
C THR A 148 12.51 -7.11 4.12
N ASP A 149 13.82 -7.28 4.02
CA ASP A 149 14.80 -6.22 3.90
C ASP A 149 14.96 -5.89 2.42
N MET A 150 14.89 -6.90 1.54
CA MET A 150 14.69 -6.74 0.10
C MET A 150 13.45 -5.90 -0.22
N ILE A 151 12.30 -6.18 0.43
CA ILE A 151 11.06 -5.39 0.26
C ILE A 151 11.26 -3.95 0.74
N GLU A 152 11.79 -3.77 1.95
CA GLU A 152 11.96 -2.46 2.58
C GLU A 152 12.91 -1.56 1.78
N ASN A 153 14.01 -2.13 1.28
CA ASN A 153 14.96 -1.43 0.40
C ASN A 153 14.34 -1.15 -0.98
N SER A 154 13.64 -2.11 -1.59
CA SER A 154 12.97 -1.91 -2.89
C SER A 154 11.92 -0.80 -2.85
N TYR A 155 11.21 -0.61 -1.72
CA TYR A 155 10.35 0.56 -1.53
C TYR A 155 11.18 1.84 -1.40
N LYS A 156 12.18 1.89 -0.53
CA LYS A 156 13.03 3.07 -0.31
C LYS A 156 13.68 3.56 -1.60
N GLU A 157 14.33 2.67 -2.36
CA GLU A 157 15.01 3.01 -3.62
C GLU A 157 14.07 3.63 -4.66
N LYS A 158 12.86 3.08 -4.82
CA LYS A 158 11.87 3.59 -5.77
C LYS A 158 11.24 4.90 -5.32
N ILE A 159 10.99 5.05 -4.01
CA ILE A 159 10.54 6.31 -3.41
C ILE A 159 11.60 7.40 -3.56
N ASP A 160 12.87 7.09 -3.31
CA ASP A 160 14.02 7.98 -3.49
C ASP A 160 14.24 8.41 -4.95
N SER A 161 14.08 7.50 -5.91
CA SER A 161 14.18 7.83 -7.35
C SER A 161 13.10 8.84 -7.74
N LEU A 162 11.84 8.53 -7.43
CA LEU A 162 10.71 9.41 -7.72
C LEU A 162 10.84 10.75 -6.98
N PHE A 163 11.37 10.76 -5.75
CA PHE A 163 11.68 12.01 -5.05
C PHE A 163 12.73 12.85 -5.79
N LYS A 164 13.80 12.25 -6.31
CA LYS A 164 14.82 13.01 -7.07
C LYS A 164 14.21 13.69 -8.30
N GLU A 165 13.25 13.05 -8.96
CA GLU A 165 12.54 13.59 -10.13
C GLU A 165 11.58 14.76 -9.83
N VAL A 166 11.01 14.83 -8.60
CA VAL A 166 9.97 15.83 -8.24
C VAL A 166 10.32 16.77 -7.08
N SER A 167 11.39 16.52 -6.34
CA SER A 167 11.67 17.16 -5.02
C SER A 167 11.68 18.69 -5.02
N GLU A 168 12.18 19.33 -6.08
CA GLU A 168 12.20 20.78 -6.25
C GLU A 168 10.80 21.37 -6.52
N LYS A 169 9.90 20.57 -7.10
CA LYS A 169 8.53 20.96 -7.50
C LYS A 169 7.50 20.75 -6.39
N LEU A 170 7.78 19.84 -5.44
CA LEU A 170 6.91 19.57 -4.30
C LEU A 170 6.87 20.75 -3.32
N PRO A 171 5.70 21.32 -3.00
CA PRO A 171 5.58 22.41 -2.02
C PRO A 171 5.91 21.94 -0.60
N GLU A 172 6.34 22.86 0.26
CA GLU A 172 6.71 22.57 1.66
C GLU A 172 5.51 22.66 2.63
N ILE A 173 4.35 23.10 2.13
CA ILE A 173 3.09 23.35 2.85
C ILE A 173 1.95 22.68 2.06
N PRO A 174 0.91 22.12 2.72
CA PRO A 174 -0.28 21.60 2.02
C PRO A 174 -0.95 22.64 1.12
N THR A 175 -1.08 22.31 -0.17
CA THR A 175 -1.86 23.08 -1.16
C THR A 175 -3.33 22.69 -1.21
N GLY A 176 -3.69 21.60 -0.53
CA GLY A 176 -5.03 21.02 -0.52
C GLY A 176 -5.21 19.98 0.59
N ASN A 177 -6.24 19.15 0.44
CA ASN A 177 -6.68 18.18 1.44
C ASN A 177 -6.81 16.74 0.90
N ASP A 178 -6.12 16.41 -0.19
CA ASP A 178 -6.07 15.05 -0.77
C ASP A 178 -4.62 14.69 -1.13
N GLY A 179 -3.81 14.39 -0.11
CA GLY A 179 -2.38 14.13 -0.27
C GLY A 179 -1.67 13.63 0.99
N ILE A 180 -0.34 13.64 0.93
CA ILE A 180 0.58 13.30 2.03
C ILE A 180 1.39 14.53 2.41
N LEU A 181 1.48 14.85 3.71
CA LEU A 181 2.49 15.76 4.24
C LEU A 181 3.59 14.97 4.93
N LEU A 182 4.80 15.01 4.38
CA LEU A 182 6.01 14.60 5.07
C LEU A 182 6.48 15.77 5.94
N THR A 183 6.44 15.58 7.25
CA THR A 183 6.75 16.59 8.28
C THR A 183 7.39 15.91 9.50
N THR A 184 7.86 16.67 10.48
CA THR A 184 8.26 16.08 11.78
C THR A 184 6.99 15.68 12.54
N THR A 185 6.87 14.42 12.94
CA THR A 185 5.75 13.92 13.74
C THR A 185 6.17 13.71 15.19
N THR A 186 5.24 13.94 16.12
CA THR A 186 5.41 13.64 17.56
C THR A 186 4.71 12.34 17.96
N SER A 187 4.30 11.53 16.97
CA SER A 187 3.59 10.27 17.17
C SER A 187 4.55 9.09 17.34
N LYS A 188 4.07 8.01 17.98
CA LYS A 188 4.72 6.70 17.93
C LYS A 188 4.31 5.87 16.71
N SER A 189 3.27 6.28 15.98
CA SER A 189 2.83 5.64 14.74
C SER A 189 3.53 6.26 13.53
N LEU A 190 3.95 5.43 12.58
CA LEU A 190 4.63 5.85 11.33
C LEU A 190 3.81 6.84 10.48
N SER A 191 2.48 6.88 10.68
CA SER A 191 1.60 7.88 10.11
C SER A 191 0.51 8.33 11.08
N GLN A 192 -0.08 9.50 10.80
CA GLN A 192 -1.25 10.06 11.46
C GLN A 192 -2.10 10.82 10.44
N TRP A 193 -3.39 10.49 10.34
CA TRP A 193 -4.32 11.30 9.54
C TRP A 193 -4.77 12.53 10.32
N GLY A 194 -4.80 13.69 9.66
CA GLY A 194 -5.22 14.96 10.26
C GLY A 194 -5.32 16.08 9.24
N ASP A 195 -6.22 17.03 9.48
CA ASP A 195 -6.39 18.23 8.66
C ASP A 195 -6.68 17.97 7.16
N GLY A 196 -7.23 16.78 6.87
CA GLY A 196 -7.60 16.29 5.54
C GLY A 196 -6.59 15.31 4.92
N TYR A 197 -5.32 15.40 5.28
CA TYR A 197 -4.22 14.68 4.64
C TYR A 197 -3.51 13.69 5.57
N MET A 198 -2.67 12.83 4.99
CA MET A 198 -1.86 11.86 5.73
C MET A 198 -0.55 12.50 6.17
N LYS A 199 -0.28 12.60 7.47
CA LYS A 199 1.02 13.03 8.00
C LYS A 199 1.90 11.79 8.21
N ILE A 200 3.11 11.81 7.67
CA ILE A 200 4.13 10.75 7.83
C ILE A 200 5.43 11.43 8.25
N ASP A 201 6.25 10.75 9.06
CA ASP A 201 7.51 11.35 9.50
C ASP A 201 8.53 11.47 8.36
N LYS A 202 8.98 12.70 8.09
CA LYS A 202 9.92 13.00 7.01
C LYS A 202 11.31 12.35 7.21
N SER A 203 11.69 12.02 8.44
CA SER A 203 12.97 11.36 8.74
C SER A 203 13.07 9.95 8.18
N ILE A 204 11.93 9.26 7.98
CA ILE A 204 11.82 7.94 7.35
C ILE A 204 12.45 7.92 5.95
N PHE A 205 12.37 9.06 5.23
CA PHE A 205 12.91 9.25 3.88
C PHE A 205 14.11 10.22 3.88
N GLY A 206 14.77 10.42 5.03
CA GLY A 206 15.96 11.28 5.17
C GLY A 206 15.73 12.78 4.88
N LEU A 207 14.47 13.22 4.76
CA LEU A 207 14.14 14.57 4.29
C LEU A 207 14.36 15.61 5.39
N LYS A 208 15.21 16.61 5.11
CA LYS A 208 15.47 17.74 6.01
C LYS A 208 14.28 18.71 6.08
N LYS A 209 13.67 18.96 4.93
CA LYS A 209 12.52 19.86 4.76
C LYS A 209 11.21 19.11 4.72
N ASP A 210 10.13 19.81 5.04
CA ASP A 210 8.77 19.31 4.88
C ASP A 210 8.39 19.29 3.39
N LYS A 211 7.56 18.32 2.99
CA LYS A 211 7.15 18.11 1.59
C LYS A 211 5.70 17.63 1.53
N TYR A 212 4.85 18.34 0.81
CA TYR A 212 3.48 17.93 0.52
C TYR A 212 3.39 17.30 -0.87
N ILE A 213 2.68 16.17 -0.97
CA ILE A 213 2.56 15.31 -2.14
C ILE A 213 1.07 15.11 -2.42
N GLU A 214 0.55 15.84 -3.40
CA GLU A 214 -0.85 15.76 -3.82
C GLU A 214 -1.12 14.47 -4.61
N PHE A 215 -2.16 13.72 -4.23
CA PHE A 215 -2.44 12.39 -4.79
C PHE A 215 -2.74 12.39 -6.29
N ALA A 216 -3.30 13.48 -6.81
CA ALA A 216 -3.61 13.62 -8.24
C ALA A 216 -2.35 13.81 -9.10
N ASN A 217 -1.35 14.52 -8.58
CA ASN A 217 -0.16 14.92 -9.35
C ASN A 217 0.95 13.86 -9.25
N HIS A 218 1.04 13.14 -8.13
CA HIS A 218 2.09 12.16 -7.86
C HIS A 218 1.54 10.80 -7.40
N PRO A 219 0.59 10.19 -8.15
CA PRO A 219 -0.18 9.03 -7.69
C PRO A 219 0.70 7.81 -7.35
N GLU A 220 1.81 7.60 -8.06
CA GLU A 220 2.72 6.46 -7.82
C GLU A 220 3.63 6.67 -6.61
N LEU A 221 4.27 7.83 -6.49
CA LEU A 221 5.06 8.18 -5.31
C LEU A 221 4.20 8.09 -4.04
N SER A 222 2.97 8.63 -4.08
CA SER A 222 2.02 8.49 -2.98
C SER A 222 1.62 7.04 -2.70
N GLN A 223 1.40 6.22 -3.74
CA GLN A 223 1.06 4.80 -3.59
C GLN A 223 2.21 4.03 -2.90
N LEU A 224 3.46 4.25 -3.33
CA LEU A 224 4.63 3.58 -2.77
C LEU A 224 4.90 4.01 -1.32
N ILE A 225 4.75 5.31 -1.00
CA ILE A 225 4.87 5.80 0.38
C ILE A 225 3.82 5.16 1.29
N ILE A 226 2.55 5.10 0.88
CA ILE A 226 1.50 4.46 1.69
C ILE A 226 1.77 2.95 1.83
N ALA A 227 2.20 2.28 0.76
CA ALA A 227 2.53 0.86 0.78
C ALA A 227 3.73 0.53 1.69
N TYR A 228 4.76 1.38 1.72
CA TYR A 228 5.89 1.27 2.65
C TYR A 228 5.46 1.42 4.12
N ILE A 229 4.54 2.33 4.41
CA ILE A 229 4.04 2.57 5.77
C ILE A 229 3.16 1.42 6.23
N ASP A 230 2.19 0.99 5.42
CA ASP A 230 1.32 -0.16 5.74
C ASP A 230 2.12 -1.50 5.79
N PHE A 231 3.27 -1.62 5.10
CA PHE A 231 4.18 -2.77 5.24
C PHE A 231 4.81 -2.85 6.64
N ASN A 232 5.25 -1.71 7.18
CA ASN A 232 6.00 -1.58 8.43
C ASN A 232 5.12 -1.27 9.67
N SER A 233 3.80 -1.33 9.56
CA SER A 233 2.85 -1.03 10.66
C SER A 233 2.36 -2.26 11.44
#